data_AF-A0A501Q3U5-F1
#
_entry.id   AF-A0A501Q3U5-F1
#
_cell.length_a   1.000
_cell.length_b   1.000
_cell.length_c   1.000
_cell.angle_alpha   90.00
_cell.angle_beta   90.00
_cell.angle_gamma   90.00
#
_symmetry.space_group_name_H-M   'P 1'
#
loop_
_entity.id
_entity.type
_entity.pdbx_description
1 polymer ?
#
loop_
_entity_poly.entity_id
_entity_poly.type
_entity_poly.pdbx_seq_one_letter_code
_entity_poly.pdbx_strand_id
1 'polypeptide(L)'
;MKKIFLLAFVTVSAFSCKDLGKNSDMSIQKDSLGTVVGNDKDDKGCVASAGYTWSELKRNCVRPFEVGIRLNPAAEVKQGDAVYSAFAILEENGGNKAELFMPNQKASMIMEREAEGKPYIKDDWKLKTTNGYQLMKGDSLMYAGALINEEVITGSDKAED
;
A
#
# COMPACT_ATOMS: atom_id res chain seq x y z
N MET A 1 54.74 -28.85 13.66
CA MET A 1 55.93 -28.95 12.79
C MET A 1 55.95 -30.29 12.08
N LYS A 2 55.68 -30.35 10.78
CA LYS A 2 56.51 -31.02 9.76
C LYS A 2 55.84 -30.88 8.38
N LYS A 3 56.57 -30.28 7.46
CA LYS A 3 56.30 -30.16 6.03
C LYS A 3 56.78 -31.44 5.34
N ILE A 4 56.08 -31.94 4.32
CA ILE A 4 56.60 -32.77 3.19
C ILE A 4 55.59 -32.54 2.04
N PHE A 5 55.89 -31.67 1.07
CA PHE A 5 56.62 -31.89 -0.19
C PHE A 5 55.78 -32.53 -1.32
N LEU A 6 55.33 -31.65 -2.24
CA LEU A 6 55.32 -31.73 -3.71
C LEU A 6 55.41 -33.12 -4.38
N LEU A 7 54.43 -33.43 -5.23
CA LEU A 7 54.71 -33.88 -6.60
C LEU A 7 53.62 -33.38 -7.57
N ALA A 8 54.08 -32.88 -8.73
CA ALA A 8 53.31 -32.26 -9.80
C ALA A 8 53.02 -33.25 -10.95
N PHE A 9 52.29 -32.75 -11.97
CA PHE A 9 51.91 -33.34 -13.27
C PHE A 9 50.64 -34.23 -13.23
N VAL A 10 49.60 -34.03 -14.03
CA VAL A 10 49.57 -33.77 -15.48
C VAL A 10 48.35 -32.91 -15.88
N THR A 11 48.60 -31.92 -16.73
CA THR A 11 47.63 -31.17 -17.52
C THR A 11 46.98 -32.04 -18.61
N VAL A 12 45.65 -32.08 -18.68
CA VAL A 12 44.94 -32.26 -19.96
C VAL A 12 43.86 -31.18 -20.06
N SER A 13 44.18 -30.20 -20.89
CA SER A 13 43.30 -29.16 -21.42
C SER A 13 42.34 -29.75 -22.46
N ALA A 14 41.04 -29.46 -22.31
CA ALA A 14 40.10 -29.43 -23.41
C ALA A 14 39.22 -28.19 -23.27
N PHE A 15 39.61 -27.13 -23.98
CA PHE A 15 38.77 -25.97 -24.25
C PHE A 15 37.80 -26.28 -25.41
N SER A 16 36.54 -25.92 -25.20
CA SER A 16 35.60 -25.30 -26.16
C SER A 16 34.58 -26.15 -26.95
N CYS A 17 33.31 -25.90 -26.56
CA CYS A 17 32.02 -25.80 -27.24
C CYS A 17 31.75 -26.46 -28.62
N LYS A 18 30.63 -27.20 -28.66
CA LYS A 18 29.66 -27.08 -29.75
C LYS A 18 28.23 -27.19 -29.24
N ASP A 19 27.52 -26.08 -29.39
CA ASP A 19 26.08 -25.92 -29.37
C ASP A 19 25.40 -26.98 -30.26
N LEU A 20 24.42 -27.68 -29.70
CA LEU A 20 23.44 -28.48 -30.43
C LEU A 20 22.07 -28.10 -29.87
N GLY A 21 21.59 -26.97 -30.37
CA GLY A 21 20.22 -26.54 -30.20
C GLY A 21 19.22 -27.60 -30.68
N LYS A 22 18.07 -27.61 -30.03
CA LYS A 22 16.81 -27.57 -30.76
C LYS A 22 15.75 -26.89 -29.91
N ASN A 23 15.31 -25.76 -30.45
CA ASN A 23 14.14 -24.99 -30.07
C ASN A 23 12.96 -25.89 -29.69
N SER A 24 12.53 -25.81 -28.45
CA SER A 24 11.13 -25.53 -28.16
C SER A 24 11.13 -24.22 -27.40
N ASP A 25 11.20 -23.13 -28.16
CA ASP A 25 10.63 -21.87 -27.73
C ASP A 25 9.14 -22.17 -27.50
N MET A 26 8.80 -22.67 -26.32
CA MET A 26 7.46 -22.56 -25.81
C MET A 26 7.36 -21.11 -25.37
N SER A 27 7.26 -20.23 -26.36
CA SER A 27 6.53 -18.99 -26.21
C SER A 27 5.10 -19.42 -25.83
N ILE A 28 4.89 -19.71 -24.54
CA ILE A 28 3.59 -19.51 -23.95
C ILE A 28 3.33 -18.04 -24.23
N GLN A 29 2.50 -17.81 -25.25
CA GLN A 29 1.95 -16.52 -25.58
C GLN A 29 1.46 -15.93 -24.26
N LYS A 30 2.25 -15.03 -23.69
CA LYS A 30 1.94 -14.27 -22.47
C LYS A 30 0.88 -13.20 -22.79
N ASP A 31 -0.06 -13.55 -23.66
CA ASP A 31 -1.12 -12.68 -24.15
C ASP A 31 -2.50 -13.24 -23.83
N SER A 32 -2.61 -14.34 -23.07
CA SER A 32 -3.94 -14.85 -22.66
C SER A 32 -4.03 -15.57 -21.30
N LEU A 33 -3.00 -15.55 -20.45
CA LEU A 33 -3.20 -15.82 -19.03
C LEU A 33 -3.66 -14.52 -18.38
N GLY A 34 -4.94 -14.42 -18.04
CA GLY A 34 -5.48 -13.30 -17.28
C GLY A 34 -4.56 -12.96 -16.10
N THR A 35 -4.38 -11.66 -15.84
CA THR A 35 -3.57 -11.17 -14.71
C THR A 35 -3.94 -11.95 -13.46
N VAL A 36 -3.01 -12.75 -12.94
CA VAL A 36 -3.21 -13.48 -11.69
C VAL A 36 -3.30 -12.45 -10.56
N VAL A 37 -4.51 -12.14 -10.13
CA VAL A 37 -4.80 -11.24 -9.01
C VAL A 37 -4.26 -11.87 -7.72
N GLY A 38 -3.65 -11.07 -6.84
CA GLY A 38 -3.13 -11.52 -5.55
C GLY A 38 -1.68 -12.01 -5.53
N ASN A 39 -0.98 -12.01 -6.66
CA ASN A 39 0.46 -12.28 -6.73
C ASN A 39 1.31 -10.99 -6.80
N ASP A 40 0.72 -9.85 -6.45
CA ASP A 40 1.29 -8.50 -6.51
C ASP A 40 1.81 -8.05 -5.14
N LYS A 41 2.61 -8.90 -4.49
CA LYS A 41 3.29 -8.55 -3.24
C LYS A 41 4.35 -7.47 -3.48
N ASP A 42 4.34 -6.44 -2.65
CA ASP A 42 5.42 -5.44 -2.59
C ASP A 42 6.64 -5.94 -1.79
N ASP A 43 7.67 -5.10 -1.64
CA ASP A 43 8.90 -5.40 -0.89
C ASP A 43 8.65 -5.71 0.60
N LYS A 44 7.51 -5.30 1.14
CA LYS A 44 7.07 -5.58 2.51
C LYS A 44 6.18 -6.83 2.60
N GLY A 45 5.84 -7.44 1.46
CA GLY A 45 4.95 -8.59 1.36
C GLY A 45 3.46 -8.22 1.35
N CYS A 46 3.11 -6.94 1.23
CA CYS A 46 1.72 -6.49 1.19
C CYS A 46 1.12 -6.73 -0.20
N VAL A 47 -0.10 -7.28 -0.24
CA VAL A 47 -0.82 -7.61 -1.48
C VAL A 47 -1.77 -6.46 -1.82
N ALA A 48 -1.34 -5.57 -2.72
CA ALA A 48 -2.07 -4.34 -3.03
C ALA A 48 -3.46 -4.60 -3.64
N SER A 49 -3.60 -5.64 -4.46
CA SER A 49 -4.88 -6.02 -5.08
C SER A 49 -5.92 -6.48 -4.05
N ALA A 50 -5.48 -6.89 -2.85
CA ALA A 50 -6.35 -7.22 -1.73
C ALA A 50 -6.58 -6.01 -0.78
N GLY A 51 -6.08 -4.83 -1.15
CA GLY A 51 -6.19 -3.59 -0.39
C GLY A 51 -5.17 -3.45 0.75
N TYR A 52 -4.18 -4.35 0.84
CA TYR A 52 -3.15 -4.27 1.86
C TYR A 52 -2.06 -3.26 1.48
N THR A 53 -1.66 -2.44 2.45
CA THR A 53 -0.53 -1.52 2.37
C THR A 53 0.30 -1.59 3.65
N TRP A 54 1.59 -1.29 3.55
CA TRP A 54 2.47 -1.25 4.71
C TRP A 54 2.13 -0.06 5.62
N SER A 55 1.94 -0.34 6.91
CA SER A 55 1.83 0.68 7.95
C SER A 55 3.15 0.83 8.69
N GLU A 56 3.74 2.02 8.65
CA GLU A 56 4.93 2.34 9.43
C GLU A 56 4.62 2.41 10.94
N LEU A 57 3.39 2.78 11.29
CA LEU A 57 2.94 2.87 12.68
C LEU A 57 2.68 1.49 13.30
N LYS A 58 2.00 0.60 12.56
CA LYS A 58 1.66 -0.77 13.03
C LYS A 58 2.73 -1.81 12.72
N ARG A 59 3.68 -1.51 11.83
CA ARG A 59 4.76 -2.42 11.39
C ARG A 59 4.24 -3.71 10.76
N ASN A 60 3.11 -3.64 10.05
CA ASN A 60 2.52 -4.75 9.33
C ASN A 60 1.70 -4.25 8.12
N CYS A 61 1.24 -5.18 7.29
CA CYS A 61 0.32 -4.88 6.21
C CYS A 61 -1.09 -4.70 6.77
N VAL A 62 -1.70 -3.55 6.50
CA VAL A 62 -3.06 -3.19 6.94
C VAL A 62 -3.94 -2.85 5.75
N ARG A 63 -5.26 -2.90 5.96
CA ARG A 63 -6.25 -2.31 5.07
C ARG A 63 -6.77 -1.04 5.74
N PRO A 64 -6.32 0.17 5.33
CA PRO A 64 -6.62 1.40 6.06
C PRO A 64 -8.12 1.67 6.23
N PHE A 65 -8.94 1.17 5.29
CA PHE A 65 -10.40 1.26 5.36
C PHE A 65 -11.05 0.39 6.45
N GLU A 66 -10.33 -0.58 7.01
CA GLU A 66 -10.84 -1.42 8.11
C GLU A 66 -10.36 -0.96 9.49
N VAL A 67 -9.16 -0.40 9.56
CA VAL A 67 -8.48 -0.09 10.83
C VAL A 67 -8.32 1.41 11.09
N GLY A 68 -8.59 2.24 10.09
CA GLY A 68 -8.40 3.68 10.13
C GLY A 68 -9.71 4.46 10.13
N ILE A 69 -9.59 5.73 10.48
CA ILE A 69 -10.67 6.72 10.36
C ILE A 69 -10.79 7.09 8.88
N ARG A 70 -11.97 6.87 8.29
CA ARG A 70 -12.27 7.29 6.91
C ARG A 70 -12.50 8.80 6.85
N LEU A 71 -11.81 9.46 5.93
CA LEU A 71 -11.89 10.89 5.64
C LEU A 71 -12.37 11.06 4.20
N ASN A 72 -13.58 11.57 4.01
CA ASN A 72 -14.14 11.86 2.68
C ASN A 72 -13.71 13.25 2.21
N PRO A 73 -13.56 13.48 0.89
CA PRO A 73 -13.33 14.81 0.35
C PRO A 73 -14.35 15.81 0.88
N ALA A 74 -13.89 17.01 1.27
CA ALA A 74 -14.77 18.04 1.78
C ALA A 74 -15.53 18.80 0.68
N ALA A 75 -15.05 18.72 -0.56
CA ALA A 75 -15.77 19.22 -1.72
C ALA A 75 -16.93 18.27 -2.08
N GLU A 76 -18.04 18.83 -2.57
CA GLU A 76 -19.14 18.04 -3.10
C GLU A 76 -18.66 17.15 -4.25
N VAL A 77 -18.95 15.86 -4.15
CA VAL A 77 -18.72 14.89 -5.21
C VAL A 77 -20.04 14.73 -5.96
N LYS A 78 -20.03 14.92 -7.28
CA LYS A 78 -21.25 14.79 -8.08
C LYS A 78 -21.68 13.33 -8.10
N GLN A 79 -22.98 13.10 -8.21
CA GLN A 79 -23.51 11.75 -8.37
C GLN A 79 -22.87 11.07 -9.58
N GLY A 80 -22.30 9.89 -9.36
CA GLY A 80 -21.59 9.11 -10.38
C GLY A 80 -20.08 9.37 -10.46
N ASP A 81 -19.56 10.41 -9.79
CA ASP A 81 -18.11 10.61 -9.69
C ASP A 81 -17.49 9.69 -8.64
N ALA A 82 -16.26 9.25 -8.89
CA ALA A 82 -15.51 8.45 -7.95
C ALA A 82 -15.13 9.27 -6.70
N VAL A 83 -15.43 8.73 -5.52
CA VAL A 83 -15.03 9.31 -4.22
C VAL A 83 -13.72 8.67 -3.76
N TYR A 84 -12.69 9.47 -3.62
CA TYR A 84 -11.39 9.02 -3.12
C TYR A 84 -11.21 9.44 -1.66
N SER A 85 -11.36 8.50 -0.73
CA SER A 85 -11.19 8.76 0.71
C SER A 85 -9.71 8.70 1.12
N ALA A 86 -9.33 9.52 2.09
CA ALA A 86 -8.10 9.33 2.87
C ALA A 86 -8.41 8.54 4.14
N PHE A 87 -7.39 7.95 4.76
CA PHE A 87 -7.55 7.20 6.02
C PHE A 87 -6.49 7.62 7.02
N ALA A 88 -6.87 7.74 8.30
CA ALA A 88 -5.94 8.04 9.38
C ALA A 88 -5.95 6.94 10.44
N ILE A 89 -4.80 6.33 10.73
CA ILE A 89 -4.62 5.42 11.86
C ILE A 89 -3.99 6.20 12.99
N LEU A 90 -4.62 6.24 14.16
CA LEU A 90 -4.04 6.87 15.34
C LEU A 90 -3.19 5.86 16.11
N GLU A 91 -2.12 6.33 16.73
CA GLU A 91 -1.34 5.53 17.67
C GLU A 91 -2.21 5.12 18.86
N GLU A 92 -2.01 3.88 19.31
CA GLU A 92 -2.78 3.31 20.42
C GLU A 92 -2.49 4.05 21.74
N ASN A 93 -3.39 3.87 22.72
CA ASN A 93 -3.24 4.44 24.06
C ASN A 93 -3.07 5.98 24.10
N GLY A 94 -3.62 6.68 23.09
CA GLY A 94 -3.55 8.14 23.03
C GLY A 94 -2.14 8.66 22.70
N GLY A 95 -1.35 7.90 21.94
CA GLY A 95 -0.03 8.31 21.48
C GLY A 95 0.00 9.63 20.71
N ASN A 96 1.20 10.05 20.31
CA ASN A 96 1.40 11.34 19.66
C ASN A 96 1.52 11.24 18.14
N LYS A 97 1.37 10.04 17.56
CA LYS A 97 1.45 9.80 16.12
C LYS A 97 0.10 9.47 15.48
N ALA A 98 -0.03 9.89 14.24
CA ALA A 98 -1.07 9.43 13.32
C ALA A 98 -0.43 9.07 11.99
N GLU A 99 -0.86 7.98 11.37
CA GLU A 99 -0.44 7.60 10.02
C GLU A 99 -1.55 7.90 9.04
N LEU A 100 -1.25 8.78 8.08
CA LEU A 100 -2.16 9.24 7.05
C LEU A 100 -1.92 8.50 5.73
N PHE A 101 -2.97 7.91 5.19
CA PHE A 101 -3.01 7.24 3.89
C PHE A 101 -3.81 8.10 2.91
N MET A 102 -3.13 8.69 1.92
CA MET A 102 -3.76 9.51 0.89
C MET A 102 -4.15 8.64 -0.31
N PRO A 103 -5.31 8.86 -0.94
CA PRO A 103 -5.80 7.99 -2.01
C PRO A 103 -4.90 7.95 -3.26
N ASN A 104 -4.16 9.02 -3.52
CA ASN A 104 -3.33 9.17 -4.72
C ASN A 104 -1.83 9.02 -4.40
N GLN A 105 -1.47 8.39 -3.28
CA GLN A 105 -0.09 8.21 -2.85
C GLN A 105 0.14 6.77 -2.39
N LYS A 106 1.25 6.16 -2.83
CA LYS A 106 1.62 4.80 -2.39
C LYS A 106 2.14 4.79 -0.96
N ALA A 107 2.93 5.79 -0.59
CA ALA A 107 3.50 5.92 0.74
C ALA A 107 2.53 6.66 1.67
N SER A 108 2.44 6.18 2.91
CA SER A 108 1.76 6.86 4.00
C SER A 108 2.62 7.99 4.59
N MET A 109 1.99 8.82 5.40
CA MET A 109 2.62 9.95 6.08
C MET A 109 2.43 9.84 7.58
N ILE A 110 3.51 9.72 8.35
CA ILE A 110 3.48 9.82 9.81
C ILE A 110 3.42 11.30 10.23
N MET A 111 2.34 11.69 10.89
CA MET A 111 2.08 13.00 11.46
C MET A 111 2.24 12.95 12.97
N GLU A 112 2.65 14.06 13.60
CA GLU A 112 2.85 14.14 15.05
C GLU A 112 2.07 15.28 15.67
N ARG A 113 1.61 15.11 16.91
CA ARG A 113 0.99 16.19 17.71
C ARG A 113 1.86 16.53 18.91
N GLU A 114 1.79 17.80 19.32
CA GLU A 114 2.51 18.30 20.50
C GLU A 114 1.93 17.76 21.81
N ALA A 115 0.59 17.72 21.90
CA ALA A 115 -0.14 17.28 23.09
C ALA A 115 -1.53 16.78 22.70
N GLU A 116 -2.20 16.10 23.63
CA GLU A 116 -3.59 15.70 23.45
C GLU A 116 -4.49 16.91 23.15
N GLY A 117 -5.42 16.74 22.20
CA GLY A 117 -6.30 17.82 21.72
C GLY A 117 -5.63 18.79 20.74
N LYS A 118 -4.31 18.77 20.57
CA LYS A 118 -3.62 19.48 19.48
C LYS A 118 -3.70 18.66 18.18
N PRO A 119 -3.71 19.33 17.02
CA PRO A 119 -3.72 18.62 15.74
C PRO A 119 -2.42 17.86 15.52
N TYR A 120 -2.50 16.77 14.77
CA TYR A 120 -1.32 16.14 14.18
C TYR A 120 -0.88 16.94 12.97
N ILE A 121 0.41 17.20 12.84
CA ILE A 121 1.00 18.07 11.82
C ILE A 121 2.14 17.33 11.13
N LYS A 122 2.23 17.48 9.81
CA LYS A 122 3.43 17.21 9.02
C LYS A 122 3.40 18.04 7.75
N ASP A 123 4.49 18.76 7.49
CA ASP A 123 4.59 19.68 6.36
C ASP A 123 3.42 20.67 6.35
N ASP A 124 2.67 20.77 5.25
CA ASP A 124 1.47 21.61 5.12
C ASP A 124 0.17 20.91 5.55
N TRP A 125 0.25 19.65 5.98
CA TRP A 125 -0.91 18.88 6.41
C TRP A 125 -1.18 18.99 7.91
N LYS A 126 -2.46 19.08 8.25
CA LYS A 126 -2.94 19.19 9.63
C LYS A 126 -4.19 18.35 9.83
N LEU A 127 -4.11 17.32 10.67
CA LEU A 127 -5.25 16.50 11.08
C LEU A 127 -5.74 16.98 12.45
N LYS A 128 -6.92 17.61 12.48
CA LYS A 128 -7.65 17.93 13.71
C LYS A 128 -8.57 16.76 14.06
N THR A 129 -8.62 16.41 15.34
CA THR A 129 -9.47 15.34 15.88
C THR A 129 -10.59 15.86 16.78
N THR A 130 -10.60 17.16 17.05
CA THR A 130 -11.62 17.84 17.87
C THR A 130 -12.73 18.41 17.00
N ASN A 131 -14.00 18.26 17.42
CA ASN A 131 -15.18 18.68 16.65
C ASN A 131 -15.34 17.96 15.31
N GLY A 132 -15.09 16.64 15.33
CA GLY A 132 -15.00 15.82 14.13
C GLY A 132 -13.58 15.77 13.57
N TYR A 133 -13.33 14.81 12.69
CA TYR A 133 -12.04 14.70 12.01
C TYR A 133 -11.98 15.66 10.84
N GLN A 134 -10.90 16.44 10.76
CA GLN A 134 -10.66 17.37 9.65
C GLN A 134 -9.21 17.28 9.21
N LEU A 135 -8.99 16.98 7.94
CA LEU A 135 -7.67 17.01 7.32
C LEU A 135 -7.55 18.26 6.44
N MET A 136 -6.67 19.15 6.86
CA MET A 136 -6.41 20.43 6.22
C MET A 136 -5.09 20.37 5.45
N LYS A 137 -4.99 21.13 4.36
CA LYS A 137 -3.74 21.49 3.70
C LYS A 137 -3.59 23.00 3.71
N GLY A 138 -2.62 23.51 4.46
CA GLY A 138 -2.61 24.92 4.86
C GLY A 138 -3.88 25.27 5.64
N ASP A 139 -4.65 26.24 5.14
CA ASP A 139 -5.92 26.67 5.72
C ASP A 139 -7.17 26.09 5.01
N SER A 140 -6.97 25.30 3.95
CA SER A 140 -8.06 24.69 3.19
C SER A 140 -8.46 23.32 3.77
N LEU A 141 -9.76 23.12 4.01
CA LEU A 141 -10.31 21.83 4.39
C LEU A 141 -10.33 20.92 3.16
N MET A 142 -9.53 19.85 3.20
CA MET A 142 -9.41 18.92 2.08
C MET A 142 -10.31 17.70 2.29
N TYR A 143 -10.34 17.18 3.53
CA TYR A 143 -11.17 16.03 3.89
C TYR A 143 -11.81 16.21 5.27
N ALA A 144 -12.98 15.61 5.45
CA ALA A 144 -13.69 15.54 6.72
C ALA A 144 -14.01 14.09 7.07
N GLY A 145 -14.17 13.80 8.37
CA GLY A 145 -14.59 12.48 8.84
C GLY A 145 -15.88 12.02 8.14
N ALA A 146 -15.88 10.79 7.62
CA ALA A 146 -17.04 10.23 6.96
C ALA A 146 -18.23 10.13 7.94
N LEU A 147 -19.38 10.67 7.54
CA LEU A 147 -20.63 10.42 8.25
C LEU A 147 -21.10 9.01 7.92
N ILE A 148 -21.52 8.25 8.92
CA ILE A 148 -22.01 6.86 8.80
C ILE A 148 -23.35 6.74 8.04
N ASN A 149 -23.92 7.85 7.58
CA ASN A 149 -25.21 7.88 6.91
C ASN A 149 -25.02 7.89 5.39
N GLU A 150 -24.45 6.82 4.84
CA GLU A 150 -24.58 6.53 3.41
C GLU A 150 -25.92 5.78 3.25
N GLU A 151 -26.87 6.35 2.53
CA GLU A 151 -28.12 5.67 2.16
C GLU A 151 -27.73 4.49 1.25
N VAL A 152 -27.69 3.27 1.81
CA VAL A 152 -27.27 2.08 1.06
C VAL A 152 -28.40 1.69 0.12
N ILE A 153 -28.32 2.13 -1.13
CA ILE A 153 -29.17 1.60 -2.20
C ILE A 153 -28.59 0.24 -2.58
N THR A 154 -29.07 -0.82 -1.94
CA THR A 154 -28.78 -2.19 -2.37
C THR A 154 -29.57 -2.48 -3.63
N GLY A 155 -28.90 -2.93 -4.69
CA GLY A 155 -29.58 -3.47 -5.87
C GLY A 155 -30.54 -4.59 -5.48
N SER A 156 -31.60 -4.78 -6.27
CA SER A 156 -32.54 -5.88 -6.08
C SER A 156 -31.93 -7.15 -6.69
N ASP A 157 -31.97 -8.28 -5.97
CA ASP A 157 -31.56 -9.62 -6.49
C ASP A 157 -32.47 -10.15 -7.62
N LYS A 158 -33.37 -9.31 -8.13
CA LYS A 158 -34.23 -9.66 -9.25
C LYS A 158 -33.43 -9.48 -10.54
N ALA A 159 -33.48 -10.49 -11.41
CA ALA A 159 -33.01 -10.34 -12.77
C ALA A 159 -33.75 -9.17 -13.42
N GLU A 160 -33.02 -8.24 -14.02
CA GLU A 160 -33.60 -7.21 -14.88
C GLU A 160 -34.05 -7.91 -16.18
N ASP A 161 -35.34 -7.78 -16.51
CA ASP A 161 -36.01 -8.40 -17.67
C ASP A 161 -35.56 -7.80 -19.01
#